data_AF-A0A444UG26-F1
#
_entry.id   AF-A0A444UG26-F1
#
_cell.length_a   1.000
_cell.length_b   1.000
_cell.length_c   1.000
_cell.angle_alpha   90.00
_cell.angle_beta   90.00
_cell.angle_gamma   90.00
#
_symmetry.space_group_name_H-M   'P 1'
#
loop_
_entity.id
_entity.type
_entity.pdbx_description
1 polymer ?
#
loop_
_entity_poly.entity_id
_entity_poly.type
_entity_poly.pdbx_seq_one_letter_code
_entity_poly.pdbx_strand_id
1 'polypeptide(L)'
;MDRLLRKFLVKFILKKHIQEQDLQKINLVDRDLQHDDDTISVGATARTYLHEAELISPEMQNTFFSDVGAFYTAVVQKMLDKFPFGDPVLPDLVVLDPLKKVDIDYVPIVRLAGRFAPTVDTELLKEEWEDFQLLPDTDVSMTDDKGQHKSLDSFWAKVINMKTSLDVPRFPEMARVYAALLSLPHSNADCERAFSLVRKSQTEFRKSMLPDTLTAFLKCKINCDGPSFKLKVTAAILENSQESYK
;
A
#
# COMPACT_ATOMS: atom_id res chain seq x y z
N MET A 1 7.03 -1.26 9.26
CA MET A 1 5.72 -1.67 9.79
C MET A 1 5.66 -1.66 11.31
N ASP A 2 6.79 -1.83 12.00
CA ASP A 2 6.90 -1.87 13.46
C ASP A 2 6.34 -0.64 14.16
N ARG A 3 6.47 0.55 13.58
CA ARG A 3 5.87 1.78 14.13
C ARG A 3 4.35 1.68 14.25
N LEU A 4 3.69 1.06 13.28
CA LEU A 4 2.24 0.87 13.31
C LEU A 4 1.86 -0.16 14.37
N LEU A 5 2.59 -1.29 14.42
CA LEU A 5 2.39 -2.32 15.44
C LEU A 5 2.56 -1.75 16.87
N ARG A 6 3.61 -0.94 17.11
CA ARG A 6 3.82 -0.23 18.38
C ARG A 6 2.66 0.70 18.75
N LYS A 7 2.07 1.39 17.77
CA LYS A 7 0.91 2.28 17.99
C LYS A 7 -0.34 1.52 18.45
N PHE A 8 -0.51 0.26 18.05
CA PHE A 8 -1.62 -0.58 18.52
C PHE A 8 -1.28 -1.25 19.86
N LEU A 9 -0.08 -1.82 20.00
CA LEU A 9 0.36 -2.46 21.25
C LEU A 9 0.29 -1.49 22.44
N VAL A 10 0.75 -0.24 22.29
CA VAL A 10 0.76 0.74 23.39
C VAL A 10 -0.64 1.11 23.92
N LYS A 11 -1.71 0.71 23.22
CA LYS A 11 -3.09 0.98 23.64
C LYS A 11 -3.59 0.03 24.73
N PHE A 12 -2.99 -1.15 24.84
CA PHE A 12 -3.46 -2.20 25.76
C PHE A 12 -2.34 -3.04 26.38
N ILE A 13 -1.09 -2.94 25.91
CA ILE A 13 0.09 -3.61 26.47
C ILE A 13 0.99 -2.58 27.16
N LEU A 14 1.53 -2.97 28.32
CA LEU A 14 2.45 -2.15 29.10
C LEU A 14 3.72 -1.81 28.30
N LYS A 15 4.10 -0.53 28.32
CA LYS A 15 5.25 0.01 27.56
C LYS A 15 6.57 -0.72 27.82
N LYS A 16 6.78 -1.21 29.05
CA LYS A 16 7.97 -1.98 29.44
C LYS A 16 8.17 -3.19 28.52
N HIS A 17 7.12 -3.98 28.32
CA HIS A 17 7.18 -5.18 27.49
C HIS A 17 7.34 -4.86 25.99
N ILE A 18 6.79 -3.73 25.52
CA ILE A 18 6.96 -3.25 24.14
C ILE A 18 8.41 -2.82 23.84
N GLN A 19 9.16 -2.40 24.86
CA GLN A 19 10.56 -1.98 24.74
C GLN A 19 11.52 -3.16 24.85
N GLU A 20 11.23 -4.11 25.74
CA GLU A 20 12.14 -5.21 26.08
C GLU A 20 11.98 -6.44 25.18
N GLN A 21 10.78 -6.67 24.60
CA GLN A 21 10.48 -7.88 23.83
C GLN A 21 10.38 -7.62 22.32
N ASP A 22 10.57 -8.70 21.56
CA ASP A 22 10.23 -8.74 20.13
C ASP A 22 8.73 -8.56 19.96
N LEU A 23 8.34 -7.49 19.27
CA LEU A 23 6.94 -7.09 19.07
C LEU A 23 6.07 -8.19 18.47
N GLN A 24 6.68 -9.11 17.71
CA GLN A 24 5.96 -10.20 17.04
C GLN A 24 5.75 -11.42 17.95
N LYS A 25 6.41 -11.47 19.11
CA LYS A 25 6.38 -12.60 20.06
C LYS A 25 5.73 -12.26 21.40
N ILE A 26 5.25 -11.04 21.58
CA ILE A 26 4.56 -10.62 22.80
C ILE A 26 3.30 -11.48 22.97
N ASN A 27 3.12 -12.07 24.16
CA ASN A 27 1.89 -12.77 24.48
C ASN A 27 0.75 -11.76 24.64
N LEU A 28 -0.16 -11.71 23.67
CA LEU A 28 -1.25 -10.73 23.64
C LEU A 28 -2.41 -11.07 24.58
N VAL A 29 -2.45 -12.28 25.15
CA VAL A 29 -3.54 -12.77 26.01
C VAL A 29 -3.18 -12.69 27.50
N ASP A 30 -1.89 -12.51 27.81
CA ASP A 30 -1.41 -12.42 29.18
C ASP A 30 -1.84 -11.11 29.83
N ARG A 31 -2.67 -11.20 30.88
CA ARG A 31 -3.22 -10.04 31.59
C ARG A 31 -2.15 -9.28 32.36
N ASP A 32 -1.07 -9.94 32.77
CA ASP A 32 0.05 -9.29 33.48
C ASP A 32 0.88 -8.38 32.56
N LEU A 33 0.79 -8.61 31.25
CA LEU A 33 1.42 -7.77 30.23
C LEU A 33 0.51 -6.62 29.78
N GLN A 34 -0.79 -6.70 30.07
CA GLN A 34 -1.80 -5.75 29.64
C GLN A 34 -1.96 -4.58 30.62
N HIS A 35 -2.50 -3.50 30.10
CA HIS A 35 -2.98 -2.38 30.88
C HIS A 35 -4.22 -2.78 31.69
N ASP A 36 -4.31 -2.31 32.93
CA ASP A 36 -5.54 -2.41 33.71
C ASP A 36 -6.70 -1.66 33.02
N ASP A 37 -7.92 -2.00 33.40
CA ASP A 37 -9.17 -1.46 32.85
C ASP A 37 -9.21 0.10 32.90
N ASP A 38 -8.57 0.71 33.89
CA ASP A 38 -8.45 2.17 34.02
C ASP A 38 -7.41 2.82 33.10
N THR A 39 -6.51 2.03 32.51
CA THR A 39 -5.37 2.53 31.72
C THR A 39 -5.42 2.13 30.26
N ILE A 40 -6.24 1.12 29.89
CA ILE A 40 -6.48 0.74 28.50
C ILE A 40 -7.12 1.90 27.70
N SER A 41 -6.73 2.03 26.43
CA SER A 41 -7.13 3.16 25.58
C SER A 41 -8.51 2.95 24.96
N VAL A 42 -9.50 3.69 25.45
CA VAL A 42 -10.89 3.68 24.91
C VAL A 42 -11.31 5.01 24.28
N GLY A 43 -10.44 6.02 24.33
CA GLY A 43 -10.71 7.39 23.87
C GLY A 43 -11.38 8.25 24.94
N ALA A 44 -11.12 9.57 24.88
CA ALA A 44 -11.55 10.50 25.93
C ALA A 44 -13.09 10.54 26.08
N THR A 45 -13.82 10.65 24.97
CA THR A 45 -15.29 10.73 24.99
C THR A 45 -15.94 9.48 25.58
N ALA A 46 -15.46 8.29 25.21
CA ALA A 46 -15.98 7.04 25.76
C ALA A 46 -15.69 6.93 27.27
N ARG A 47 -14.51 7.35 27.71
CA ARG A 47 -14.14 7.33 29.14
C ARG A 47 -14.95 8.33 29.96
N THR A 48 -15.21 9.53 29.44
CA THR A 48 -16.11 10.51 30.07
C THR A 48 -17.51 9.92 30.23
N TYR A 49 -18.05 9.30 29.18
CA TYR A 49 -19.36 8.66 29.23
C TYR A 49 -19.43 7.52 30.26
N LEU A 50 -18.39 6.69 30.37
CA LEU A 50 -18.33 5.60 31.36
C LEU A 50 -18.31 6.11 32.81
N HIS A 51 -17.72 7.28 33.06
CA HIS A 51 -17.68 7.91 34.38
C HIS A 51 -18.98 8.65 34.73
N GLU A 52 -19.62 9.30 33.75
CA GLU A 52 -20.83 10.11 33.96
C GLU A 52 -22.11 9.28 33.98
N ALA A 53 -22.09 8.08 33.39
CA ALA A 53 -23.27 7.24 33.30
C ALA A 53 -23.57 6.53 34.64
N GLU A 54 -24.53 7.07 35.39
CA GLU A 54 -25.06 6.47 36.64
C GLU A 54 -25.70 5.07 36.46
N LEU A 55 -25.95 4.66 35.21
CA LEU A 55 -26.68 3.44 34.85
C LEU A 55 -25.79 2.24 34.50
N ILE A 56 -24.46 2.38 34.51
CA ILE A 56 -23.56 1.28 34.13
C ILE A 56 -23.18 0.49 35.38
N SER A 57 -23.62 -0.77 35.44
CA SER A 57 -23.21 -1.66 36.53
C SER A 57 -21.71 -1.98 36.44
N PRO A 58 -21.05 -2.30 37.57
CA PRO A 58 -19.65 -2.75 37.56
C PRO A 58 -19.40 -3.97 36.65
N GLU A 59 -20.39 -4.86 36.53
CA GLU A 59 -20.35 -6.03 35.65
C GLU A 59 -20.32 -5.65 34.17
N MET A 60 -21.10 -4.64 33.78
CA MET A 60 -21.11 -4.10 32.42
C MET A 60 -19.80 -3.39 32.08
N GLN A 61 -19.21 -2.65 33.03
CA GLN A 61 -17.90 -2.02 32.84
C GLN A 61 -16.80 -3.07 32.63
N ASN A 62 -16.76 -4.11 33.46
CA ASN A 62 -15.79 -5.20 33.32
C ASN A 62 -15.94 -5.92 31.97
N THR A 63 -17.18 -6.18 31.53
CA THR A 63 -17.46 -6.78 30.22
C THR A 63 -16.98 -5.89 29.08
N PHE A 64 -17.26 -4.58 29.16
CA PHE A 64 -16.80 -3.61 28.16
C PHE A 64 -15.27 -3.57 28.04
N PHE A 65 -14.54 -3.50 29.14
CA PHE A 65 -13.07 -3.49 29.09
C PHE A 65 -12.48 -4.82 28.63
N SER A 66 -13.12 -5.94 28.98
CA SER A 66 -12.78 -7.25 28.45
C SER A 66 -12.93 -7.30 26.92
N ASP A 67 -14.04 -6.77 26.39
CA ASP A 67 -14.29 -6.69 24.94
C ASP A 67 -13.29 -5.77 24.23
N VAL A 68 -12.92 -4.64 24.85
CA VAL A 68 -11.89 -3.73 24.32
C VAL A 68 -10.53 -4.43 24.26
N GLY A 69 -10.15 -5.16 25.30
CA GLY A 69 -8.93 -5.99 25.32
C GLY A 69 -8.95 -7.02 24.19
N ALA A 70 -10.04 -7.79 24.10
CA ALA A 70 -10.24 -8.78 23.04
C ALA A 70 -10.18 -8.17 21.64
N PHE A 71 -10.76 -6.98 21.44
CA PHE A 71 -10.69 -6.24 20.19
C PHE A 71 -9.24 -5.89 19.81
N TYR A 72 -8.47 -5.29 20.73
CA TYR A 72 -7.08 -4.95 20.45
C TYR A 72 -6.22 -6.18 20.19
N THR A 73 -6.41 -7.25 20.96
CA THR A 73 -5.75 -8.53 20.74
C THR A 73 -6.07 -9.09 19.35
N ALA A 74 -7.33 -9.10 18.94
CA ALA A 74 -7.74 -9.57 17.61
C ALA A 74 -7.16 -8.72 16.48
N VAL A 75 -7.11 -7.38 16.65
CA VAL A 75 -6.50 -6.47 15.66
C VAL A 75 -5.01 -6.74 15.53
N VAL A 76 -4.27 -6.81 16.64
CA VAL A 76 -2.83 -7.06 16.60
C VAL A 76 -2.53 -8.45 16.04
N GLN A 77 -3.27 -9.48 16.45
CA GLN A 77 -3.11 -10.83 15.89
C GLN A 77 -3.31 -10.82 14.38
N LYS A 78 -4.38 -10.18 13.90
CA LYS A 78 -4.64 -10.06 12.46
C LYS A 78 -3.55 -9.27 11.73
N MET A 79 -2.95 -8.26 12.36
CA MET A 79 -1.78 -7.58 11.80
C MET A 79 -0.61 -8.56 11.66
N LEU A 80 -0.25 -9.29 12.73
CA LEU A 80 0.82 -10.30 12.73
C LEU A 80 0.62 -11.37 11.65
N ASP A 81 -0.62 -11.82 11.45
CA ASP A 81 -0.95 -12.86 10.48
C ASP A 81 -0.96 -12.36 9.02
N LYS A 82 -1.27 -11.08 8.79
CA LYS A 82 -1.52 -10.55 7.43
C LYS A 82 -0.41 -9.66 6.90
N PHE A 83 0.34 -9.01 7.76
CA PHE A 83 1.40 -8.12 7.32
C PHE A 83 2.68 -8.91 7.11
N PRO A 84 3.43 -8.63 6.03
CA PRO A 84 4.65 -9.34 5.72
C PRO A 84 5.80 -8.81 6.61
N PHE A 85 5.70 -9.02 7.91
CA PHE A 85 6.75 -8.63 8.85
C PHE A 85 8.06 -9.34 8.51
N GLY A 86 9.15 -8.58 8.47
CA GLY A 86 10.47 -9.08 8.05
C GLY A 86 10.65 -9.21 6.53
N ASP A 87 9.63 -8.93 5.72
CA ASP A 87 9.79 -8.90 4.27
C ASP A 87 10.66 -7.68 3.85
N PRO A 88 11.78 -7.90 3.15
CA PRO A 88 12.73 -6.85 2.81
C PRO A 88 12.20 -5.89 1.73
N VAL A 89 11.08 -6.19 1.06
CA VAL A 89 10.54 -5.33 -0.01
C VAL A 89 10.31 -3.91 0.47
N LEU A 90 9.60 -3.71 1.59
CA LEU A 90 9.27 -2.35 2.04
C LEU A 90 10.52 -1.53 2.44
N PRO A 91 11.50 -2.08 3.17
CA PRO A 91 12.79 -1.43 3.35
C PRO A 91 13.53 -1.15 2.04
N ASP A 92 13.55 -2.12 1.12
CA ASP A 92 14.32 -2.02 -0.12
C ASP A 92 13.72 -0.99 -1.09
N LEU A 93 12.43 -0.67 -1.01
CA LEU A 93 11.78 0.39 -1.79
C LEU A 93 12.40 1.79 -1.57
N VAL A 94 13.33 1.94 -0.62
CA VAL A 94 14.16 3.15 -0.50
C VAL A 94 14.90 3.50 -1.80
N VAL A 95 15.16 2.52 -2.68
CA VAL A 95 15.73 2.75 -4.03
C VAL A 95 14.88 3.68 -4.90
N LEU A 96 13.58 3.81 -4.60
CA LEU A 96 12.71 4.75 -5.31
C LEU A 96 12.98 6.20 -4.93
N ASP A 97 13.67 6.49 -3.81
CA ASP A 97 13.94 7.84 -3.31
C ASP A 97 15.21 8.42 -3.94
N PRO A 98 15.11 9.35 -4.91
CA PRO A 98 16.27 9.84 -5.64
C PRO A 98 17.22 10.66 -4.78
N LEU A 99 16.72 11.23 -3.68
CA LEU A 99 17.52 12.04 -2.76
C LEU A 99 18.50 11.18 -1.94
N LYS A 100 18.27 9.88 -1.88
CA LYS A 100 19.12 8.92 -1.17
C LYS A 100 19.97 8.08 -2.11
N LYS A 101 19.97 8.38 -3.41
CA LYS A 101 20.63 7.54 -4.41
C LYS A 101 22.08 7.21 -4.05
N VAL A 102 22.85 8.16 -3.50
CA VAL A 102 24.27 7.98 -3.14
C VAL A 102 24.46 7.13 -1.88
N ASP A 103 23.49 7.11 -0.97
CA ASP A 103 23.59 6.42 0.31
C ASP A 103 23.15 4.95 0.23
N ILE A 104 22.59 4.52 -0.90
CA ILE A 104 21.97 3.21 -1.08
C ILE A 104 22.90 2.28 -1.86
N ASP A 105 23.29 1.15 -1.25
CA ASP A 105 24.03 0.09 -1.93
C ASP A 105 23.19 -0.58 -3.06
N TYR A 106 23.80 -1.39 -3.93
CA TYR A 106 23.09 -2.10 -5.01
C TYR A 106 22.26 -3.30 -4.51
N VAL A 107 22.49 -3.77 -3.28
CA VAL A 107 21.83 -4.96 -2.72
C VAL A 107 20.28 -4.86 -2.72
N PRO A 108 19.66 -3.74 -2.28
CA PRO A 108 18.21 -3.58 -2.31
C PRO A 108 17.60 -3.67 -3.72
N ILE A 109 18.22 -3.03 -4.73
CA ILE A 109 17.70 -3.03 -6.09
C ILE A 109 17.78 -4.43 -6.73
N VAL A 110 18.87 -5.19 -6.46
CA VAL A 110 19.00 -6.58 -6.92
C VAL A 110 17.95 -7.49 -6.26
N ARG A 111 17.70 -7.33 -4.96
CA ARG A 111 16.68 -8.12 -4.25
C ARG A 111 15.28 -7.85 -4.78
N LEU A 112 14.97 -6.59 -5.07
CA LEU A 112 13.71 -6.18 -5.69
C LEU A 112 13.59 -6.72 -7.12
N ALA A 113 14.66 -6.65 -7.92
CA ALA A 113 14.69 -7.21 -9.26
C ALA A 113 14.39 -8.72 -9.26
N GLY A 114 15.01 -9.48 -8.34
CA GLY A 114 14.74 -10.91 -8.21
C GLY A 114 13.27 -11.26 -7.93
N ARG A 115 12.50 -10.35 -7.32
CA ARG A 115 11.08 -10.58 -7.01
C ARG A 115 10.12 -10.05 -8.07
N PHE A 116 10.40 -8.87 -8.63
CA PHE A 116 9.46 -8.15 -9.49
C PHE A 116 9.87 -8.11 -10.96
N ALA A 117 11.13 -8.40 -11.27
CA ALA A 117 11.69 -8.44 -12.62
C ALA A 117 12.76 -9.54 -12.77
N PRO A 118 12.40 -10.83 -12.55
CA PRO A 118 13.36 -11.94 -12.43
C PRO A 118 14.17 -12.24 -13.72
N THR A 119 13.77 -11.62 -14.83
CA THR A 119 14.40 -11.75 -16.14
C THR A 119 15.46 -10.67 -16.42
N VAL A 120 15.77 -9.84 -15.43
CA VAL A 120 16.81 -8.80 -15.48
C VAL A 120 18.18 -9.41 -15.22
N ASP A 121 19.19 -8.95 -15.95
CA ASP A 121 20.59 -9.29 -15.66
C ASP A 121 21.06 -8.49 -14.44
N THR A 122 21.45 -9.18 -13.37
CA THR A 122 21.81 -8.54 -12.10
C THR A 122 23.17 -7.86 -12.12
N GLU A 123 24.10 -8.32 -12.96
CA GLU A 123 25.42 -7.69 -13.08
C GLU A 123 25.30 -6.38 -13.86
N LEU A 124 24.57 -6.39 -14.98
CA LEU A 124 24.28 -5.17 -15.74
C LEU A 124 23.45 -4.19 -14.92
N LEU A 125 22.45 -4.67 -14.17
CA LEU A 125 21.66 -3.81 -13.28
C LEU A 125 22.52 -3.10 -12.24
N LYS A 126 23.55 -3.78 -11.71
CA LYS A 126 24.48 -3.18 -10.76
C LYS A 126 25.32 -2.09 -11.42
N GLU A 127 25.87 -2.35 -12.60
CA GLU A 127 26.63 -1.35 -13.37
C GLU A 127 25.77 -0.11 -13.70
N GLU A 128 24.52 -0.33 -14.12
CA GLU A 128 23.56 0.75 -14.38
C GLU A 128 23.22 1.54 -13.11
N TRP A 129 23.06 0.87 -11.97
CA TRP A 129 22.82 1.52 -10.70
C TRP A 129 23.97 2.43 -10.28
N GLU A 130 25.21 1.94 -10.40
CA GLU A 130 26.42 2.72 -10.10
C GLU A 130 26.56 3.92 -11.05
N ASP A 131 26.28 3.76 -12.36
CA ASP A 131 26.24 4.88 -13.31
C ASP A 131 25.16 5.91 -12.94
N PHE A 132 23.96 5.46 -12.55
CA PHE A 132 22.89 6.35 -12.07
C PHE A 132 23.29 7.15 -10.82
N GLN A 133 24.00 6.52 -9.87
CA GLN A 133 24.46 7.20 -8.65
C GLN A 133 25.47 8.31 -8.95
N LEU A 134 26.29 8.12 -9.98
CA LEU A 134 27.30 9.08 -10.43
C LEU A 134 26.74 10.21 -11.32
N LEU A 135 25.47 10.13 -11.74
CA LEU A 135 24.84 11.20 -12.51
C LEU A 135 24.81 12.51 -11.70
N PRO A 136 25.29 13.62 -12.27
CA PRO A 136 25.20 14.91 -11.62
C PRO A 136 23.74 15.36 -11.52
N ASP A 137 23.40 16.10 -10.47
CA ASP A 137 22.03 16.58 -10.22
C ASP A 137 21.53 17.54 -11.33
N THR A 138 22.46 18.10 -12.12
CA THR A 138 22.15 18.88 -13.32
C THR A 138 21.46 18.04 -14.40
N ASP A 139 21.81 16.76 -14.50
CA ASP A 139 21.27 15.86 -15.53
C ASP A 139 19.90 15.34 -15.11
N VAL A 140 19.73 15.09 -13.80
CA VAL A 140 18.47 14.62 -13.22
C VAL A 140 18.19 15.29 -11.88
N SER A 141 17.32 16.31 -11.90
CA SER A 141 16.86 16.99 -10.69
C SER A 141 15.41 16.64 -10.34
N MET A 142 15.18 16.46 -9.03
CA MET A 142 13.85 16.38 -8.41
C MET A 142 13.12 17.73 -8.40
N THR A 143 13.78 18.82 -8.79
CA THR A 143 13.16 20.13 -9.03
C THR A 143 13.11 20.44 -10.52
N ASP A 144 12.07 21.18 -10.93
CA ASP A 144 12.00 21.78 -12.25
C ASP A 144 12.77 23.11 -12.32
N ASP A 145 12.83 23.72 -13.51
CA ASP A 145 13.52 24.99 -13.74
C ASP A 145 12.92 26.17 -12.96
N LYS A 146 11.74 25.98 -12.36
CA LYS A 146 11.02 26.94 -11.52
C LYS A 146 11.17 26.63 -10.03
N GLY A 147 11.97 25.63 -9.66
CA GLY A 147 12.21 25.22 -8.27
C GLY A 147 11.09 24.39 -7.64
N GLN A 148 10.12 23.90 -8.43
CA GLN A 148 9.04 23.06 -7.92
C GLN A 148 9.44 21.58 -7.91
N HIS A 149 9.00 20.84 -6.88
CA HIS A 149 9.23 19.41 -6.80
C HIS A 149 8.46 18.65 -7.87
N LYS A 150 9.17 17.84 -8.65
CA LYS A 150 8.62 16.91 -9.63
C LYS A 150 7.94 15.73 -8.94
N SER A 151 6.95 15.15 -9.60
CA SER A 151 6.39 13.87 -9.14
C SER A 151 7.45 12.78 -9.31
N LEU A 152 7.42 11.80 -8.41
CA LEU A 152 8.34 10.66 -8.43
C LEU A 152 8.30 9.93 -9.79
N ASP A 153 7.09 9.75 -10.33
CA ASP A 153 6.87 9.12 -11.64
C ASP A 153 7.55 9.90 -12.77
N SER A 154 7.44 11.23 -12.76
CA SER A 154 8.05 12.06 -13.80
C SER A 154 9.59 12.06 -13.72
N PHE A 155 10.14 11.95 -12.51
CA PHE A 155 11.57 11.81 -12.30
C PHE A 155 12.07 10.48 -12.88
N TRP A 156 11.48 9.36 -12.46
CA TRP A 156 11.91 8.04 -12.94
C TRP A 156 11.63 7.86 -14.42
N ALA A 157 10.55 8.42 -14.95
CA ALA A 157 10.30 8.45 -16.40
C ALA A 157 11.44 9.16 -17.16
N LYS A 158 12.02 10.23 -16.62
CA LYS A 158 13.19 10.88 -17.24
C LYS A 158 14.40 9.96 -17.22
N VAL A 159 14.70 9.35 -16.07
CA VAL A 159 15.87 8.46 -15.88
C VAL A 159 15.80 7.26 -16.82
N ILE A 160 14.70 6.50 -16.79
CA ILE A 160 14.58 5.25 -17.54
C ILE A 160 14.52 5.46 -19.07
N ASN A 161 14.17 6.67 -19.52
CA ASN A 161 14.17 7.04 -20.94
C ASN A 161 15.47 7.75 -21.37
N MET A 162 16.48 7.87 -20.49
CA MET A 162 17.77 8.42 -20.87
C MET A 162 18.44 7.53 -21.91
N LYS A 163 19.07 8.20 -22.88
CA LYS A 163 19.87 7.56 -23.92
C LYS A 163 21.31 8.03 -23.84
N THR A 164 22.21 7.16 -24.30
CA THR A 164 23.61 7.53 -24.50
C THR A 164 23.77 8.41 -25.73
N SER A 165 24.98 8.90 -25.98
CA SER A 165 25.32 9.65 -27.20
C SER A 165 25.12 8.85 -28.50
N LEU A 166 25.01 7.51 -28.41
CA LEU A 166 24.76 6.59 -29.52
C LEU A 166 23.28 6.28 -29.72
N ASP A 167 22.37 7.01 -29.08
CA ASP A 167 20.91 6.83 -29.12
C ASP A 167 20.41 5.46 -28.59
N VAL A 168 21.26 4.72 -27.85
CA VAL A 168 20.86 3.49 -27.16
C VAL A 168 20.38 3.80 -25.73
N PRO A 169 19.42 3.04 -25.18
CA PRO A 169 18.98 3.18 -23.79
C PRO A 169 20.17 3.10 -22.84
N ARG A 170 20.27 4.06 -21.92
CA ARG A 170 21.36 4.11 -20.94
C ARG A 170 21.16 3.15 -19.78
N PHE A 171 19.90 2.94 -19.36
CA PHE A 171 19.55 2.10 -18.21
C PHE A 171 18.46 1.06 -18.53
N PRO A 172 18.69 0.13 -19.47
CA PRO A 172 17.67 -0.84 -19.89
C PRO A 172 17.20 -1.78 -18.77
N GLU A 173 18.08 -2.25 -17.88
CA GLU A 173 17.68 -3.14 -16.79
C GLU A 173 16.96 -2.40 -15.67
N MET A 174 17.45 -1.22 -15.27
CA MET A 174 16.74 -0.36 -14.33
C MET A 174 15.35 0.01 -14.87
N ALA A 175 15.21 0.30 -16.17
CA ALA A 175 13.90 0.61 -16.75
C ALA A 175 12.86 -0.48 -16.48
N ARG A 176 13.26 -1.75 -16.56
CA ARG A 176 12.38 -2.90 -16.29
C ARG A 176 12.06 -3.03 -14.81
N VAL A 177 13.06 -2.88 -13.94
CA VAL A 177 12.86 -2.93 -12.49
C VAL A 177 11.94 -1.80 -12.03
N TYR A 178 12.23 -0.55 -12.41
CA TYR A 178 11.46 0.62 -12.00
C TYR A 178 10.05 0.63 -12.60
N ALA A 179 9.85 0.16 -13.83
CA ALA A 179 8.50 -0.02 -14.37
C ALA A 179 7.66 -0.98 -13.51
N ALA A 180 8.26 -2.09 -13.04
CA ALA A 180 7.59 -3.02 -12.14
C ALA A 180 7.32 -2.39 -10.76
N LEU A 181 8.31 -1.72 -10.17
CA LEU A 181 8.17 -1.11 -8.84
C LEU A 181 7.16 0.04 -8.80
N LEU A 182 7.16 0.92 -9.82
CA LEU A 182 6.22 2.04 -9.92
C LEU A 182 4.80 1.59 -10.25
N SER A 183 4.63 0.36 -10.75
CA SER A 183 3.31 -0.25 -10.95
C SER A 183 2.71 -0.85 -9.68
N LEU A 184 3.48 -0.91 -8.58
CA LEU A 184 2.98 -1.43 -7.31
C LEU A 184 1.91 -0.48 -6.74
N PRO A 185 0.70 -0.97 -6.46
CA PRO A 185 -0.35 -0.12 -5.90
C PRO A 185 0.05 0.35 -4.51
N HIS A 186 0.25 1.65 -4.36
CA HIS A 186 0.64 2.26 -3.08
C HIS A 186 -0.51 2.35 -2.06
N SER A 187 -1.76 2.12 -2.49
CA SER A 187 -2.91 2.13 -1.59
C SER A 187 -4.09 1.32 -2.11
N ASN A 188 -5.03 1.00 -1.23
CA ASN A 188 -6.32 0.41 -1.62
C ASN A 188 -7.25 1.41 -2.32
N ALA A 189 -6.85 2.67 -2.51
CA ALA A 189 -7.73 3.71 -3.05
C ALA A 189 -8.25 3.37 -4.47
N ASP A 190 -7.45 2.68 -5.29
CA ASP A 190 -7.90 2.26 -6.62
C ASP A 190 -8.96 1.16 -6.55
N CYS A 191 -8.79 0.20 -5.62
CA CYS A 191 -9.80 -0.82 -5.32
C CYS A 191 -11.07 -0.17 -4.73
N GLU A 192 -10.93 0.78 -3.81
CA GLU A 192 -12.06 1.52 -3.23
C GLU A 192 -12.79 2.38 -4.27
N ARG A 193 -12.07 2.96 -5.23
CA ARG A 193 -12.66 3.66 -6.37
C ARG A 193 -13.50 2.69 -7.21
N ALA A 194 -12.98 1.49 -7.49
CA ALA A 194 -13.74 0.46 -8.19
C ALA A 194 -14.99 0.02 -7.40
N PHE A 195 -14.88 -0.19 -6.09
CA PHE A 195 -16.04 -0.52 -5.24
C PHE A 195 -17.07 0.63 -5.17
N SER A 196 -16.62 1.88 -5.15
CA SER A 196 -17.50 3.05 -5.23
C SER A 196 -18.25 3.09 -6.56
N LEU A 197 -17.58 2.74 -7.68
CA LEU A 197 -18.21 2.60 -8.99
C LEU A 197 -19.27 1.50 -8.99
N VAL A 198 -19.00 0.34 -8.38
CA VAL A 198 -20.00 -0.73 -8.21
C VAL A 198 -21.21 -0.21 -7.44
N ARG A 199 -20.97 0.39 -6.26
CA ARG A 199 -22.05 0.90 -5.40
C ARG A 199 -22.91 1.96 -6.11
N LYS A 200 -22.29 2.88 -6.86
CA LYS A 200 -23.01 3.90 -7.65
C LYS A 200 -23.79 3.31 -8.83
N SER A 201 -23.41 2.12 -9.30
CA SER A 201 -24.06 1.45 -10.45
C SER A 201 -25.23 0.58 -10.02
N GLN A 202 -25.27 0.19 -8.75
CA GLN A 202 -26.43 -0.42 -8.11
C GLN A 202 -27.43 0.68 -7.73
N THR A 203 -28.46 0.86 -8.56
CA THR A 203 -29.57 1.79 -8.29
C THR A 203 -30.83 1.02 -7.92
N GLU A 204 -31.87 1.69 -7.43
CA GLU A 204 -33.15 1.03 -7.12
C GLU A 204 -33.79 0.32 -8.32
N PHE A 205 -33.49 0.78 -9.54
CA PHE A 205 -33.91 0.17 -10.81
C PHE A 205 -32.91 -0.86 -11.37
N ARG A 206 -31.73 -1.00 -10.75
CA ARG A 206 -30.65 -1.94 -11.12
C ARG A 206 -30.07 -2.61 -9.87
N LYS A 207 -30.92 -3.25 -9.08
CA LYS A 207 -30.52 -3.90 -7.81
C LYS A 207 -29.62 -5.12 -8.01
N SER A 208 -29.63 -5.72 -9.19
CA SER A 208 -28.80 -6.89 -9.50
C SER A 208 -28.34 -6.82 -10.95
N MET A 209 -27.03 -6.80 -11.16
CA MET A 209 -26.39 -7.07 -12.45
C MET A 209 -25.69 -8.41 -12.33
N LEU A 210 -25.72 -9.21 -13.38
CA LEU A 210 -24.90 -10.42 -13.45
C LEU A 210 -23.41 -10.03 -13.31
N PRO A 211 -22.59 -10.85 -12.63
CA PRO A 211 -21.17 -10.56 -12.41
C PRO A 211 -20.39 -10.24 -13.69
N ASP A 212 -20.69 -10.94 -14.79
CA ASP A 212 -20.05 -10.72 -16.08
C ASP A 212 -20.41 -9.35 -16.68
N THR A 213 -21.69 -8.97 -16.62
CA THR A 213 -22.16 -7.66 -17.05
C THR A 213 -21.54 -6.54 -16.23
N LEU A 214 -21.46 -6.71 -14.90
CA LEU A 214 -20.81 -5.76 -14.01
C LEU A 214 -19.32 -5.64 -14.34
N THR A 215 -18.65 -6.75 -14.60
CA THR A 215 -17.22 -6.79 -14.95
C THR A 215 -16.96 -6.08 -16.28
N ALA A 216 -17.75 -6.37 -17.32
CA ALA A 216 -17.65 -5.70 -18.61
C ALA A 216 -17.90 -4.19 -18.48
N PHE A 217 -18.90 -3.80 -17.70
CA PHE A 217 -19.21 -2.40 -17.42
C PHE A 217 -18.05 -1.69 -16.69
N LEU A 218 -17.50 -2.30 -15.64
CA LEU A 218 -16.37 -1.73 -14.90
C LEU A 218 -15.14 -1.61 -15.79
N LYS A 219 -14.82 -2.62 -16.60
CA LYS A 219 -13.72 -2.56 -17.58
C LYS A 219 -13.87 -1.40 -18.55
N CYS A 220 -15.08 -1.18 -19.07
CA CYS A 220 -15.34 -0.02 -19.93
C CYS A 220 -15.16 1.29 -19.15
N LYS A 221 -15.71 1.38 -17.94
CA LYS A 221 -15.71 2.62 -17.17
C LYS A 221 -14.34 3.02 -16.61
N ILE A 222 -13.50 2.04 -16.26
CA ILE A 222 -12.14 2.28 -15.76
C ILE A 222 -11.20 2.66 -16.90
N ASN A 223 -11.36 2.07 -18.08
CA ASN A 223 -10.44 2.28 -19.21
C ASN A 223 -10.94 3.33 -20.23
N CYS A 224 -12.11 3.93 -20.02
CA CYS A 224 -12.65 4.97 -20.91
C CYS A 224 -12.93 6.25 -20.11
N ASP A 225 -12.02 7.21 -20.22
CA ASP A 225 -12.17 8.55 -19.62
C ASP A 225 -13.14 9.46 -20.40
N GLY A 226 -13.61 9.00 -21.56
CA GLY A 226 -14.57 9.72 -22.40
C GLY A 226 -16.04 9.43 -22.06
N PRO A 227 -16.97 10.32 -22.43
CA PRO A 227 -18.40 10.04 -22.28
C PRO A 227 -18.79 8.80 -23.10
N SER A 228 -19.73 8.01 -22.56
CA SER A 228 -20.10 6.68 -23.07
C SER A 228 -20.50 6.66 -24.56
N PHE A 229 -21.03 7.75 -25.11
CA PHE A 229 -21.39 7.86 -26.52
C PHE A 229 -20.20 7.97 -27.48
N LYS A 230 -18.98 8.18 -26.97
CA LYS A 230 -17.74 8.16 -27.77
C LYS A 230 -17.09 6.77 -27.83
N LEU A 231 -17.61 5.79 -27.09
CA LEU A 231 -17.11 4.44 -27.13
C LEU A 231 -17.44 3.83 -28.50
N LYS A 232 -16.41 3.61 -29.33
CA LYS A 232 -16.57 2.88 -30.58
C LYS A 232 -16.76 1.41 -30.26
N VAL A 233 -18.00 0.94 -30.36
CA VAL A 233 -18.31 -0.48 -30.22
C VAL A 233 -17.75 -1.21 -31.44
N THR A 234 -16.74 -2.05 -31.23
CA THR A 234 -16.17 -2.92 -32.28
C THR A 234 -17.07 -4.13 -32.53
N ALA A 235 -17.00 -4.71 -33.73
CA ALA A 235 -17.79 -5.90 -34.09
C ALA A 235 -17.60 -7.07 -33.10
N ALA A 236 -16.37 -7.24 -32.58
CA ALA A 236 -16.05 -8.24 -31.56
C ALA A 236 -16.79 -8.05 -30.22
N ILE A 237 -17.14 -6.81 -29.84
CA ILE A 237 -17.92 -6.55 -28.62
C ILE A 237 -19.39 -6.95 -28.86
N LEU A 238 -19.91 -6.72 -30.07
CA LEU A 238 -21.28 -7.08 -30.44
C LEU A 238 -21.48 -8.60 -30.50
N GLU A 239 -20.54 -9.34 -31.09
CA GLU A 239 -20.59 -10.80 -31.15
C GLU A 239 -20.59 -11.45 -29.76
N ASN A 240 -19.67 -11.04 -28.89
CA ASN A 240 -19.60 -11.57 -27.51
C ASN A 240 -20.86 -11.22 -26.67
N SER A 241 -21.50 -10.08 -26.93
CA SER A 241 -22.73 -9.71 -26.22
C SER A 241 -23.93 -10.59 -26.54
N GLN A 242 -23.96 -11.24 -27.71
CA GLN A 242 -25.06 -12.12 -28.11
C GLN A 242 -25.01 -13.49 -27.44
N GLU A 243 -23.82 -13.94 -27.02
CA GLU A 243 -23.65 -15.20 -26.29
C GLU A 243 -24.11 -15.10 -24.83
N SER A 244 -23.98 -13.92 -24.19
CA SER A 244 -24.37 -13.73 -22.78
C SER A 244 -25.90 -13.69 -22.52
N TYR A 245 -26.73 -13.79 -23.56
CA TYR A 245 -28.20 -13.82 -23.48
C TYR A 245 -28.81 -15.19 -23.83
N LYS A 246 -27.99 -16.24 -23.97
CA LYS A 246 -28.44 -17.63 -24.05
C LYS A 246 -28.17 -18.35 -22.73
#